data_AF-A0A524MYQ3-F1
#
_entry.id   AF-A0A524MYQ3-F1
#
_cell.length_a   1.000
_cell.length_b   1.000
_cell.length_c   1.000
_cell.angle_alpha   90.00
_cell.angle_beta   90.00
_cell.angle_gamma   90.00
#
_symmetry.space_group_name_H-M   'P 1'
#
loop_
_entity.id
_entity.type
_entity.pdbx_description
1 polymer ?
#
loop_
_entity_poly.entity_id
_entity_poly.type
_entity_poly.pdbx_seq_one_letter_code
_entity_poly.pdbx_strand_id
1 'polypeptide(L)' 'MSKTVTEKILSEHITGDYVKGKETELRVTHTLIHDGTSTMTDLQFEAMNIPRVKTERACYTVLPVPRIA' A
#
# COMPACT_ATOMS: atom_id res chain seq x y z
N MET A 1 0.81 1.43 30.96
CA MET A 1 0.04 0.22 30.54
C MET A 1 0.81 -0.49 29.44
N SER A 2 0.77 -1.82 29.42
CA SER A 2 1.40 -2.62 28.36
C SER A 2 0.65 -2.41 27.04
N LYS A 3 1.32 -1.91 26.00
CA LYS A 3 0.76 -1.81 24.65
C LYS A 3 0.55 -3.19 24.03
N THR A 4 -0.50 -3.36 23.25
CA THR A 4 -0.70 -4.56 22.41
C THR A 4 0.34 -4.61 21.28
N VAL A 5 0.51 -5.77 20.64
CA VAL A 5 1.41 -5.91 19.47
C VAL A 5 0.97 -4.97 18.34
N THR A 6 -0.34 -4.86 18.09
CA THR A 6 -0.91 -3.97 17.08
C THR A 6 -0.57 -2.51 17.37
N GLU A 7 -0.73 -2.06 18.61
CA GLU A 7 -0.40 -0.68 19.02
C GLU A 7 1.09 -0.37 18.89
N LYS A 8 1.97 -1.35 19.13
CA LYS A 8 3.41 -1.19 18.92
C LYS A 8 3.73 -0.98 17.44
N ILE A 9 3.24 -1.87 16.57
CA ILE A 9 3.44 -1.79 15.12
C ILE A 9 2.89 -0.46 14.56
N LEU A 10 1.66 -0.09 14.95
CA LEU A 10 1.06 1.16 14.49
C LEU A 10 1.85 2.38 14.96
N SER A 11 2.32 2.39 16.21
CA SER A 11 3.11 3.52 16.72
C SER A 11 4.44 3.75 16.00
N GLU A 12 4.97 2.76 15.28
CA GLU A 12 6.17 2.90 14.44
C GLU A 12 5.86 3.45 13.04
N HIS A 13 4.61 3.31 12.55
CA HIS A 13 4.23 3.63 11.17
C HIS A 13 3.37 4.89 11.04
N ILE A 14 2.82 5.40 12.14
CA ILE A 14 2.01 6.61 12.15
C ILE A 14 2.91 7.84 12.05
N THR A 15 2.59 8.75 11.11
CA THR A 15 3.31 10.02 10.93
C THR A 15 2.62 11.23 11.56
N GLY A 16 1.42 11.04 12.14
CA GLY A 16 0.62 12.08 12.79
C GLY A 16 0.04 11.68 14.16
N ASP A 17 -1.07 12.31 14.55
CA ASP A 17 -1.71 12.03 15.83
C ASP A 17 -2.46 10.69 15.83
N TYR A 18 -2.26 9.89 16.88
CA TYR A 18 -2.98 8.63 17.09
C TYR A 18 -4.17 8.82 18.03
N VAL A 19 -5.26 9.39 17.49
CA VAL A 19 -6.50 9.62 18.24
C VAL A 19 -7.61 8.72 17.70
N LYS A 20 -8.21 7.91 18.56
CA LYS A 20 -9.30 7.00 18.18
C LYS A 20 -10.48 7.79 17.56
N GLY A 21 -10.91 7.36 16.39
CA GLY A 21 -12.02 7.99 15.65
C GLY A 21 -11.62 9.19 14.80
N LYS A 22 -10.33 9.52 14.71
CA LYS A 22 -9.80 10.51 13.77
C LYS A 22 -8.95 9.83 12.70
N GLU A 23 -8.94 10.44 11.51
CA GLU A 23 -8.02 10.04 10.45
C GLU A 23 -6.57 10.31 10.88
N THR A 24 -5.68 9.43 10.45
CA THR A 24 -4.25 9.55 10.72
C THR A 24 -3.49 9.11 9.49
N GLU A 25 -2.29 9.66 9.31
CA GLU A 25 -1.41 9.29 8.23
C GLU A 25 -0.57 8.07 8.63
N LEU A 26 -0.49 7.11 7.71
CA LEU A 26 0.29 5.89 7.89
C LEU A 26 1.34 5.79 6.79
N ARG A 27 2.59 5.56 7.19
CA ARG A 27 3.64 5.17 6.26
C ARG A 27 3.47 3.70 5.89
N VAL A 28 3.21 3.44 4.62
CA VAL A 28 3.19 2.09 4.05
C VAL A 28 4.61 1.70 3.62
N THR A 29 5.16 0.65 4.22
CA THR A 29 6.51 0.15 3.88
C THR A 29 6.49 -0.77 2.68
N HIS A 30 5.47 -1.63 2.57
CA HIS A 30 5.38 -2.66 1.54
C HIS A 30 4.00 -2.65 0.89
N THR A 31 3.95 -2.87 -0.43
CA THR A 31 2.71 -3.04 -1.18
C THR A 31 2.73 -4.37 -1.91
N LEU A 32 1.63 -5.11 -1.83
CA LEU A 32 1.39 -6.34 -2.59
C LEU A 32 0.11 -6.15 -3.40
N ILE A 33 0.20 -6.39 -4.70
CA ILE A 33 -0.94 -6.36 -5.61
C ILE A 33 -1.16 -7.80 -6.12
N HIS A 34 -2.41 -8.25 -6.09
CA HIS A 34 -2.79 -9.63 -6.44
C HIS A 34 -3.66 -9.67 -7.71
N ASP A 35 -3.68 -10.81 -8.41
CA ASP A 35 -4.25 -11.04 -9.74
C ASP A 35 -5.67 -10.47 -9.98
N GLY A 36 -6.52 -10.44 -8.95
CA GLY A 36 -7.89 -9.91 -9.06
C GLY A 36 -7.97 -8.38 -9.03
N THR A 37 -6.93 -7.69 -8.57
CA THR A 37 -6.91 -6.23 -8.38
C THR A 37 -5.79 -5.55 -9.17
N SER A 38 -4.91 -6.31 -9.82
CA SER A 38 -3.72 -5.79 -10.49
C SER A 38 -4.04 -4.86 -11.65
N THR A 39 -4.87 -5.29 -12.60
CA THR A 39 -5.20 -4.49 -13.79
C THR A 39 -5.73 -3.10 -13.44
N MET A 40 -6.67 -3.00 -12.49
CA MET A 40 -7.24 -1.71 -12.12
C MET A 40 -6.23 -0.83 -11.36
N THR A 41 -5.40 -1.44 -10.51
CA THR A 41 -4.36 -0.72 -9.78
C THR A 41 -3.32 -0.13 -10.75
N ASP A 42 -2.91 -0.90 -11.76
CA ASP A 42 -1.92 -0.48 -12.74
C ASP A 42 -2.47 0.65 -13.63
N LEU A 43 -3.70 0.54 -14.14
CA LEU A 43 -4.34 1.60 -14.93
C LEU A 43 -4.46 2.92 -14.15
N GLN A 44 -4.83 2.86 -12.87
CA GLN A 44 -4.88 4.04 -12.02
C GLN A 44 -3.48 4.60 -11.75
N PHE A 45 -2.48 3.73 -11.55
CA PHE A 45 -1.11 4.15 -11.34
C PHE A 45 -0.52 4.87 -12.57
N GLU A 46 -0.77 4.35 -13.78
CA GLU A 46 -0.39 5.00 -15.04
C GLU A 46 -1.09 6.36 -15.19
N ALA A 47 -2.39 6.44 -14.89
CA ALA A 47 -3.16 7.69 -14.98
C ALA A 47 -2.65 8.80 -14.04
N MET A 48 -2.06 8.43 -12.89
CA MET A 48 -1.45 9.40 -11.97
C MET A 48 -0.14 10.02 -12.49
N ASN A 49 0.45 9.46 -13.56
CA ASN A 49 1.70 9.92 -14.16
C ASN A 49 2.86 10.03 -13.15
N ILE A 50 2.95 9.05 -12.22
CA ILE A 50 4.01 8.96 -11.22
C ILE A 50 5.09 8.00 -11.76
N PRO A 51 6.38 8.39 -11.76
CA PRO A 51 7.42 7.60 -12.43
C PRO A 51 7.73 6.25 -11.75
N ARG A 52 7.47 6.12 -10.45
CA ARG A 52 7.69 4.88 -9.70
C ARG A 52 6.91 4.82 -8.39
N VAL A 53 6.68 3.62 -7.88
CA VAL A 53 6.11 3.40 -6.55
C VAL A 53 7.05 3.96 -5.47
N LYS A 54 6.45 4.53 -4.42
CA LYS A 54 7.16 5.19 -3.31
C LYS A 54 7.50 4.26 -2.13
N THR A 55 6.88 3.08 -2.06
CA THR A 55 7.10 2.12 -0.97
C THR A 55 8.48 1.46 -1.07
N GLU A 56 8.96 0.91 0.03
CA GLU A 56 10.29 0.31 0.13
C GLU A 56 10.38 -0.99 -0.67
N ARG A 57 9.30 -1.78 -0.68
CA ARG A 57 9.15 -2.93 -1.58
C ARG A 57 7.75 -2.97 -2.16
N ALA A 58 7.69 -3.20 -3.46
CA ALA A 58 6.46 -3.47 -4.17
C ALA A 58 6.58 -4.85 -4.83
N CYS A 59 5.58 -5.70 -4.62
CA CYS A 59 5.47 -6.99 -5.29
C CYS A 59 4.18 -7.02 -6.11
N TYR A 60 4.34 -7.39 -7.38
CA TYR A 60 3.25 -7.50 -8.35
C TYR A 60 3.07 -8.97 -8.68
N THR A 61 1.91 -9.54 -8.35
CA THR A 61 1.52 -10.79 -9.00
C THR A 61 0.79 -10.41 -10.28
N VAL A 62 1.51 -10.53 -11.39
CA VAL A 62 0.89 -10.46 -12.71
C VAL A 62 0.64 -11.88 -13.17
N LEU A 63 -0.63 -12.22 -13.37
CA LEU A 63 -0.93 -13.19 -14.43
C LEU A 63 -0.45 -12.57 -15.74
N PRO A 64 0.14 -13.35 -16.67
CA PRO A 64 0.38 -12.85 -18.01
C PRO A 64 -0.97 -12.39 -18.56
N VAL A 65 -1.16 -11.07 -18.66
CA VAL A 65 -2.28 -10.51 -19.43
C VAL A 65 -2.13 -11.12 -20.81
N PRO A 66 -3.13 -11.86 -21.34
CA PRO A 66 -3.03 -12.38 -22.69
C PRO A 66 -2.82 -11.18 -23.60
N ARG A 67 -1.63 -11.09 -24.20
CA ARG A 67 -1.42 -10.17 -25.32
C ARG A 67 -2.37 -10.67 -26.40
N ILE A 68 -3.51 -9.98 -26.56
CA ILE A 68 -4.31 -10.11 -27.76
C ILE A 68 -3.44 -9.51 -28.86
N ALA A 69 -2.76 -10.38 -29.58
CA ALA A 69 -2.16 -10.10 -30.88
C ALA A 69 -3.26 -10.12 -31.95
#